data_AF-A0A938KEB6-F1
#
_entry.id   AF-A0A938KEB6-F1
#
_cell.length_a   1.000
_cell.length_b   1.000
_cell.length_c   1.000
_cell.angle_alpha   90.00
_cell.angle_beta   90.00
_cell.angle_gamma   90.00
#
_symmetry.space_group_name_H-M   'P 1'
#
loop_
_entity.id
_entity.type
_entity.pdbx_description
1 polymer ?
#
loop_
_entity_poly.entity_id
_entity_poly.type
_entity_poly.pdbx_seq_one_letter_code
_entity_poly.pdbx_strand_id
1 'polypeptide(L)'
;MPGWGWPFNKFLVTLAGDAARKEQATVWEARDLANLPVKLRVKTGDGSTYGLQFKAVRMQRSDPRLFDPPAGFTKQESFEAALQAAALRLLAPPK
;
A
#
# COMPACT_ATOMS: atom_id res chain seq x y z
N MET A 1 1.92 17.08 17.97
CA MET A 1 2.38 15.69 17.79
C MET A 1 3.84 15.63 18.22
N PRO A 2 4.15 15.26 19.48
CA PRO A 2 5.51 15.27 20.00
C PRO A 2 6.14 13.88 19.91
N GLY A 3 7.38 13.77 19.47
CA GLY A 3 8.18 12.56 19.74
C GLY A 3 9.21 12.15 18.69
N TRP A 4 9.14 12.63 17.44
CA TRP A 4 10.09 12.15 16.41
C TRP A 4 11.05 13.22 15.89
N GLY A 5 10.78 14.53 15.97
CA GLY A 5 11.80 15.55 15.70
C GLY A 5 12.29 15.68 14.24
N TRP A 6 11.84 14.84 13.31
CA TRP A 6 12.16 14.94 11.88
C TRP A 6 11.44 16.15 11.28
N PRO A 7 12.10 17.00 10.48
CA PRO A 7 11.41 18.07 9.76
C PRO A 7 10.54 17.48 8.65
N PHE A 8 9.23 17.69 8.73
CA PHE A 8 8.28 17.18 7.73
C PHE A 8 7.77 18.29 6.81
N ASN A 9 7.61 17.98 5.53
CA ASN A 9 6.67 18.71 4.67
C ASN A 9 5.26 18.16 4.90
N LYS A 10 4.28 19.05 4.97
CA LYS A 10 2.87 18.67 5.08
C LYS A 10 2.09 19.36 3.98
N PHE A 11 1.36 18.59 3.19
CA PHE A 11 0.55 19.13 2.11
C PHE A 11 -0.72 18.31 1.90
N LEU A 12 -1.66 18.92 1.17
CA LEU A 12 -2.91 18.28 0.75
C LEU A 12 -2.76 17.85 -0.70
N VAL A 13 -3.22 16.64 -1.00
CA VAL A 13 -3.38 16.15 -2.37
C VAL A 13 -4.84 15.81 -2.61
N THR A 14 -5.30 16.06 -3.82
CA THR A 14 -6.58 15.55 -4.32
C THR A 14 -6.32 14.19 -4.95
N LEU A 15 -7.04 13.18 -4.48
CA LEU A 15 -6.94 11.84 -5.07
C LEU A 15 -7.66 11.84 -6.42
N ALA A 16 -7.03 11.23 -7.42
CA ALA A 16 -7.67 11.00 -8.71
C ALA A 16 -8.73 9.91 -8.53
N GLY A 17 -10.00 10.28 -8.71
CA GLY A 17 -11.16 9.40 -8.69
C GLY A 17 -12.20 9.89 -9.69
N ASP A 18 -13.36 9.24 -9.74
CA ASP A 18 -14.48 9.72 -10.56
C ASP A 18 -14.76 11.20 -10.26
N ALA A 19 -15.10 12.00 -11.28
CA ALA A 19 -15.22 13.46 -11.18
C ALA A 19 -16.14 13.95 -10.04
N ALA A 20 -17.04 13.08 -9.56
CA ALA A 20 -17.95 13.32 -8.44
C ALA A 20 -17.35 13.08 -7.05
N ARG A 21 -16.18 12.43 -6.90
CA ARG A 21 -15.53 12.12 -5.63
C ARG A 21 -14.10 12.65 -5.58
N LYS A 22 -13.97 13.93 -5.22
CA LYS A 22 -12.67 14.56 -4.93
C LYS A 22 -12.28 14.31 -3.48
N GLU A 23 -11.77 13.12 -3.20
CA GLU A 23 -11.22 12.82 -1.88
C GLU A 23 -9.91 13.58 -1.65
N GLN A 24 -9.70 14.06 -0.43
CA GLN A 24 -8.49 14.77 -0.05
C GLN A 24 -7.67 13.94 0.91
N ALA A 25 -6.36 13.88 0.65
CA ALA A 25 -5.40 13.27 1.54
C ALA A 25 -4.43 14.32 2.09
N THR A 26 -4.22 14.32 3.40
CA THR A 26 -3.08 15.00 4.01
C THR A 26 -1.88 14.06 3.99
N VAL A 27 -0.77 14.52 3.43
CA VAL A 27 0.48 13.78 3.33
C VAL A 27 1.53 14.45 4.21
N TRP A 28 2.33 13.65 4.91
CA TRP A 28 3.53 14.09 5.60
C TRP A 28 4.75 13.39 5.00
N GLU A 29 5.68 14.18 4.47
CA GLU A 29 6.94 13.71 3.91
C GLU A 29 8.11 14.04 4.84
N ALA A 30 8.98 13.07 5.09
CA ALA A 30 10.20 13.27 5.87
C ALA A 30 11.32 13.80 4.96
N ARG A 31 11.81 15.03 5.21
CA ARG A 31 12.78 15.72 4.33
C ARG A 31 14.13 15.01 4.25
N ASP A 32 14.56 14.47 5.38
CA ASP A 32 15.76 13.68 5.63
C ASP A 32 15.65 12.22 5.17
N LEU A 33 14.45 11.75 4.78
CA LEU A 33 14.24 10.45 4.13
C LEU A 33 13.96 10.62 2.63
N ALA A 34 14.70 11.51 1.96
CA ALA A 34 14.53 11.80 0.54
C ALA A 34 13.08 12.14 0.15
N ASN A 35 12.39 12.91 1.01
CA ASN A 35 10.97 13.26 0.89
C ASN A 35 10.02 12.07 0.87
N LEU A 36 10.37 10.95 1.53
CA LEU A 36 9.49 9.79 1.62
C LEU A 36 8.18 10.16 2.35
N PRO A 37 7.00 9.81 1.80
CA PRO A 37 5.72 9.99 2.47
C PRO A 37 5.61 9.00 3.64
N VAL A 38 5.84 9.46 4.86
CA VAL A 38 5.83 8.61 6.06
C VAL A 38 4.44 8.44 6.68
N LYS A 39 3.51 9.31 6.30
CA LYS A 39 2.13 9.27 6.79
C LYS A 39 1.16 9.83 5.77
N LEU A 40 0.00 9.19 5.68
CA LEU A 40 -1.15 9.67 4.92
C LEU A 40 -2.38 9.65 5.81
N ARG A 41 -3.26 10.63 5.61
CA ARG A 41 -4.60 10.66 6.18
C ARG A 41 -5.58 11.06 5.10
N VAL A 42 -6.45 10.14 4.70
CA VAL A 42 -7.49 10.37 3.69
C VAL A 42 -8.80 10.66 4.41
N LYS A 43 -9.49 11.71 3.99
CA LYS A 43 -10.89 11.94 4.33
C LYS A 43 -11.73 11.58 3.11
N THR A 44 -12.60 10.60 3.27
CA THR A 44 -13.48 10.12 2.21
C THR A 44 -14.80 10.88 2.21
N GLY A 45 -15.51 10.83 1.09
CA GLY A 45 -16.76 11.59 0.91
C GLY A 45 -17.92 11.16 1.84
N ASP A 46 -17.85 9.95 2.38
CA ASP A 46 -18.78 9.40 3.38
C ASP A 46 -18.48 9.83 4.82
N GLY A 47 -17.45 10.66 5.04
CA GLY A 47 -17.03 11.11 6.37
C GLY A 47 -16.06 10.19 7.10
N SER A 48 -15.73 9.02 6.52
CA SER A 48 -14.71 8.12 7.07
C SER A 48 -13.31 8.73 6.96
N THR A 49 -12.40 8.26 7.83
CA THR A 49 -10.99 8.68 7.78
C THR A 49 -10.08 7.46 7.81
N TYR A 50 -9.23 7.35 6.79
CA TYR A 50 -8.22 6.30 6.69
C TYR A 50 -6.85 6.88 6.96
N GLY A 51 -6.01 6.11 7.66
CA GLY A 51 -4.64 6.51 7.99
C GLY A 51 -3.66 5.42 7.62
N LEU A 52 -2.57 5.82 6.96
CA LEU A 52 -1.37 5.00 6.80
C LEU A 52 -0.23 5.70 7.52
N GLN A 53 0.58 4.95 8.26
CA GLN A 53 1.78 5.48 8.90
C GLN A 53 2.87 4.41 8.94
N PHE A 54 4.04 4.73 8.42
CA PHE A 54 5.23 3.89 8.55
C PHE A 54 5.78 4.00 9.98
N LYS A 55 6.12 2.86 10.59
CA LYS A 55 6.66 2.81 11.97
C LYS A 55 8.18 2.65 12.03
N ALA A 56 8.76 1.90 11.12
CA ALA A 56 10.19 1.57 11.11
C ALA A 56 10.73 1.57 9.67
N VAL A 57 11.04 2.76 9.17
CA VAL A 57 11.58 2.92 7.81
C VAL A 57 13.08 2.59 7.81
N ARG A 58 13.53 1.80 6.84
CA ARG A 58 14.95 1.52 6.59
C ARG A 58 15.27 1.81 5.13
N MET A 59 16.18 2.74 4.89
CA MET A 59 16.66 3.09 3.55
C MET A 59 17.86 2.22 3.21
N GLN A 60 17.60 1.01 2.72
CA GLN A 60 18.63 0.05 2.34
C GLN A 60 18.23 -0.66 1.05
N ARG A 61 19.20 -1.23 0.34
CA ARG A 61 18.93 -2.09 -0.80
C ARG A 61 18.15 -3.32 -0.33
N SER A 62 16.95 -3.52 -0.86
CA SER A 62 16.14 -4.71 -0.58
C SER A 62 16.79 -5.97 -1.15
N ASP A 63 16.62 -7.10 -0.46
CA ASP A 63 16.95 -8.41 -1.02
C ASP A 63 16.04 -8.68 -2.22
N PRO A 64 16.58 -8.95 -3.44
CA PRO A 64 15.77 -9.26 -4.61
C PRO A 64 14.79 -10.40 -4.40
N ARG A 65 15.12 -11.36 -3.52
CA ARG A 65 14.28 -12.53 -3.22
C ARG A 65 12.96 -12.17 -2.55
N LEU A 66 12.84 -10.98 -1.96
CA LEU A 66 11.56 -10.49 -1.42
C LEU A 66 10.52 -10.26 -2.53
N PHE A 67 10.95 -10.19 -3.78
CA PHE A 67 10.09 -10.01 -4.95
C PHE A 67 9.94 -11.31 -5.76
N ASP A 68 10.59 -12.40 -5.34
CA ASP A 68 10.38 -13.71 -5.94
C ASP A 68 8.99 -14.24 -5.55
N PRO A 69 8.31 -14.99 -6.43
CA PRO A 69 7.08 -15.66 -6.06
C PRO A 69 7.30 -16.57 -4.86
N PRO A 70 6.37 -16.62 -3.88
CA PRO A 70 6.45 -17.57 -2.78
C PRO A 70 6.56 -19.02 -3.28
N ALA A 71 7.12 -19.91 -2.47
CA ALA A 71 7.15 -21.32 -2.80
C ALA A 71 5.72 -21.86 -3.05
N GLY A 72 5.54 -22.62 -4.13
CA GLY A 72 4.22 -23.16 -4.51
C GLY A 72 3.30 -22.16 -5.23
N PHE A 73 3.79 -20.96 -5.54
CA PHE A 73 3.09 -20.01 -6.40
C PHE A 73 3.23 -20.44 -7.86
N THR A 74 2.09 -20.57 -8.55
CA THR A 74 2.04 -20.99 -9.96
C THR A 74 1.54 -19.82 -10.77
N LYS A 75 2.37 -19.34 -11.72
CA LYS A 75 1.92 -18.33 -12.69
C LYS A 75 0.86 -18.95 -13.59
N GLN A 76 -0.25 -18.23 -13.75
CA GLN A 76 -1.38 -18.62 -14.59
C GLN A 76 -1.34 -17.80 -15.88
N GLU A 77 -1.71 -18.41 -17.00
CA GLU A 77 -1.63 -17.77 -18.33
C GLU A 77 -2.75 -16.74 -18.56
N SER A 78 -3.89 -16.90 -17.87
CA SER A 78 -5.01 -15.97 -17.89
C SER A 78 -5.73 -15.90 -16.55
N PHE A 79 -6.65 -14.94 -16.43
CA PHE A 79 -7.52 -14.83 -15.27
C PHE A 79 -8.47 -16.03 -15.14
N GLU A 80 -9.02 -16.52 -16.24
CA GLU A 80 -9.87 -17.72 -16.26
C GLU A 80 -9.10 -18.95 -15.77
N ALA A 81 -7.86 -19.14 -16.22
CA ALA A 81 -7.00 -20.22 -15.75
C ALA A 81 -6.72 -20.13 -14.24
N ALA A 82 -6.53 -18.90 -13.72
CA ALA A 82 -6.34 -18.67 -12.29
C ALA A 82 -7.59 -19.01 -11.47
N LEU A 83 -8.78 -18.65 -11.94
CA LEU A 83 -10.05 -19.01 -11.29
C LEU A 83 -10.26 -20.52 -11.26
N GLN A 84 -10.03 -21.21 -12.37
CA GLN A 84 -10.13 -22.67 -12.44
C GLN A 84 -9.14 -23.36 -11.49
N ALA A 85 -7.89 -22.91 -11.45
CA ALA A 85 -6.87 -23.45 -10.56
C ALA A 85 -7.21 -23.22 -9.07
N ALA A 86 -7.78 -22.06 -8.73
CA ALA A 86 -8.26 -21.77 -7.37
C ALA A 86 -9.43 -22.68 -6.97
N ALA A 87 -10.40 -22.88 -7.87
CA ALA A 87 -11.54 -23.77 -7.64
C ALA A 87 -11.11 -25.22 -7.41
N LEU A 88 -10.19 -25.74 -8.22
CA LEU A 88 -9.63 -27.08 -8.05
C LEU A 88 -8.90 -27.23 -6.71
N ARG A 89 -8.17 -26.20 -6.27
CA ARG A 89 -7.51 -26.19 -4.94
C ARG A 89 -8.48 -26.23 -3.76
N LEU A 90 -9.64 -25.59 -3.88
CA LEU A 90 -10.68 -25.60 -2.84
C LEU A 90 -11.40 -26.96 -2.74
N LEU A 91 -11.47 -27.70 -3.83
CA LEU A 91 -12.12 -29.01 -3.91
C LEU A 91 -11.16 -30.17 -3.59
N ALA A 92 -9.85 -29.95 -3.68
CA ALA A 92 -8.86 -30.94 -3.29
C ALA A 92 -8.82 -31.08 -1.75
N PRO A 93 -8.78 -32.30 -1.20
CA PRO A 93 -8.61 -32.50 0.24
C PRO A 93 -7.27 -31.90 0.70
N PRO A 94 -7.19 -31.39 1.94
CA PRO A 94 -5.94 -30.87 2.47
C PRO A 94 -4.89 -31.98 2.48
N LYS A 95 -3.67 -31.63 2.07
CA LYS A 95 -2.50 -32.51 2.09
C LYS A 95 -1.86 -32.49 3.47
#